data_AF-A0A0G3H7W0-F1
#
_entry.id   AF-A0A0G3H7W0-F1
#
_cell.length_a   1.000
_cell.length_b   1.000
_cell.length_c   1.000
_cell.angle_alpha   90.00
_cell.angle_beta   90.00
_cell.angle_gamma   90.00
#
_symmetry.space_group_name_H-M   'P 1'
#
loop_
_entity.id
_entity.type
_entity.pdbx_description
1 polymer ?
#
loop_
_entity_poly.entity_id
_entity_poly.type
_entity_poly.pdbx_seq_one_letter_code
_entity_poly.pdbx_strand_id
1 'polypeptide(L)'
;MCFVEQASTSGYLVPMKGLKDEGIDLDTDLTPMMAGGHDASLLALDSGSCDAAFAHDAMLATLANSGQVEAEELRAVWESDPITEDPIAINRDTVSDELATKIVEVLRDKANKKDLVAAGICASEAECELPEETEYGYVPVTDADFTPIREICAATDAPACKNVG
;
A
#
# COMPACT_ATOMS: atom_id res chain seq x y z
N MET A 1 10.21 -9.40 -13.91
CA MET A 1 9.61 -9.21 -12.56
C MET A 1 8.70 -8.01 -12.59
N CYS A 2 7.47 -8.18 -12.11
CA CYS A 2 6.43 -7.16 -12.11
C CYS A 2 6.46 -6.40 -10.78
N PHE A 3 6.65 -5.10 -10.87
CA PHE A 3 6.51 -4.16 -9.78
C PHE A 3 5.25 -3.33 -10.00
N VAL A 4 4.83 -2.62 -8.97
CA VAL A 4 3.66 -1.74 -9.04
C VAL A 4 4.04 -0.46 -9.76
N GLU A 5 4.71 0.45 -9.07
CA GLU A 5 5.24 1.68 -9.62
C GLU A 5 6.42 2.15 -8.77
N GLN A 6 7.29 3.01 -9.30
CA GLN A 6 8.50 3.42 -8.58
C GLN A 6 8.20 4.10 -7.24
N ALA A 7 7.11 4.87 -7.15
CA ALA A 7 6.71 5.57 -5.93
C ALA A 7 6.10 4.65 -4.86
N SER A 8 5.77 3.40 -5.20
CA SER A 8 5.13 2.47 -4.27
C SER A 8 6.12 1.94 -3.23
N THR A 9 5.74 2.06 -1.95
CA THR A 9 6.52 1.53 -0.84
C THR A 9 6.56 0.00 -0.88
N SER A 10 5.40 -0.68 -0.82
CA SER A 10 5.27 -2.13 -0.82
C SER A 10 5.46 -2.77 -2.20
N GLY A 11 5.17 -2.02 -3.27
CA GLY A 11 5.22 -2.52 -4.64
C GLY A 11 6.53 -2.26 -5.39
N TYR A 12 7.46 -1.50 -4.81
CA TYR A 12 8.77 -1.22 -5.42
C TYR A 12 9.90 -1.03 -4.41
N LEU A 13 9.79 -0.07 -3.48
CA LEU A 13 10.91 0.35 -2.63
C LEU A 13 11.37 -0.75 -1.65
N VAL A 14 10.42 -1.37 -0.95
CA VAL A 14 10.66 -2.47 -0.01
C VAL A 14 11.14 -3.73 -0.76
N PRO A 15 10.48 -4.15 -1.87
CA PRO A 15 11.02 -5.18 -2.76
C PRO A 15 12.45 -4.94 -3.25
N MET A 16 12.77 -3.71 -3.69
CA MET A 16 14.10 -3.33 -4.14
C MET A 16 15.15 -3.55 -3.04
N LYS A 17 14.81 -3.17 -1.80
CA LYS A 17 15.69 -3.42 -0.65
C LYS A 17 15.88 -4.91 -0.38
N GLY A 18 14.79 -5.68 -0.37
CA GLY A 18 14.86 -7.13 -0.14
C GLY A 18 15.71 -7.85 -1.18
N LEU A 19 15.53 -7.52 -2.47
CA LEU A 19 16.36 -8.06 -3.55
C LEU A 19 17.84 -7.69 -3.40
N LYS A 20 18.12 -6.42 -3.09
CA LYS A 20 19.49 -5.92 -2.90
C LYS A 20 20.19 -6.57 -1.72
N ASP A 21 19.46 -6.87 -0.64
CA ASP A 21 20.00 -7.57 0.53
C ASP A 21 20.43 -9.01 0.20
N GLU A 22 19.73 -9.64 -0.73
CA GLU A 22 20.08 -10.96 -1.29
C GLU A 22 21.13 -10.87 -2.42
N GLY A 23 21.66 -9.67 -2.69
CA GLY A 23 22.68 -9.44 -3.72
C GLY A 23 22.15 -9.47 -5.15
N ILE A 24 20.84 -9.32 -5.35
CA ILE A 24 20.20 -9.25 -6.67
C ILE A 24 20.13 -7.79 -7.11
N ASP A 25 20.72 -7.50 -8.27
CA ASP A 25 20.73 -6.18 -8.89
C ASP A 25 19.56 -6.04 -9.88
N LEU A 26 18.75 -4.99 -9.69
CA LEU A 26 17.56 -4.71 -10.52
C LEU A 26 17.90 -4.43 -11.98
N ASP A 27 19.07 -3.85 -12.27
CA ASP A 27 19.47 -3.42 -13.60
C ASP A 27 20.19 -4.53 -14.37
N THR A 28 20.88 -5.45 -13.67
CA THR A 28 21.67 -6.50 -14.32
C THR A 28 21.08 -7.90 -14.23
N ASP A 29 20.36 -8.22 -13.16
CA ASP A 29 19.87 -9.58 -12.91
C ASP A 29 18.40 -9.77 -13.29
N LEU A 30 17.68 -8.68 -13.54
CA LEU A 30 16.24 -8.65 -13.69
C LEU A 30 15.80 -7.82 -14.90
N THR A 31 14.63 -8.16 -15.44
CA THR A 31 13.88 -7.30 -16.35
C THR A 31 12.67 -6.72 -15.59
N PRO A 32 12.76 -5.52 -15.02
CA PRO A 32 11.67 -4.91 -14.28
C PRO A 32 10.57 -4.39 -15.22
N MET A 33 9.32 -4.61 -14.83
CA MET A 33 8.14 -4.01 -15.46
C MET A 33 7.37 -3.25 -14.38
N MET A 34 6.96 -2.02 -14.66
CA MET A 34 6.03 -1.28 -13.80
C MET A 34 4.61 -1.51 -14.32
N ALA A 35 3.79 -2.23 -13.55
CA ALA A 35 2.43 -2.58 -13.93
C ALA A 35 1.42 -1.44 -13.67
N GLY A 36 1.78 -0.48 -12.83
CA GLY A 36 0.98 0.71 -12.47
C GLY A 36 0.01 0.51 -11.29
N GLY A 37 -0.17 -0.72 -10.81
CA GLY A 37 -1.11 -1.05 -9.73
C GLY A 37 -0.77 -2.38 -9.07
N HIS A 38 -1.21 -2.55 -7.82
CA HIS A 38 -1.04 -3.80 -7.05
C HIS A 38 -1.80 -4.96 -7.71
N ASP A 39 -3.04 -4.70 -8.09
CA ASP A 39 -3.88 -5.60 -8.89
C ASP A 39 -3.21 -5.93 -10.23
N ALA A 40 -2.78 -4.92 -10.98
CA ALA A 40 -2.15 -5.08 -12.29
C ALA A 40 -0.86 -5.90 -12.22
N SER A 41 -0.07 -5.74 -11.15
CA SER A 41 1.17 -6.50 -10.91
C SER A 41 0.88 -7.99 -10.74
N LEU A 42 -0.14 -8.36 -9.95
CA LEU A 42 -0.53 -9.75 -9.75
C LEU A 42 -1.23 -10.35 -10.99
N LEU A 43 -2.08 -9.59 -11.68
CA LEU A 43 -2.70 -10.02 -12.94
C LEU A 43 -1.67 -10.21 -14.07
N ALA A 44 -0.59 -9.42 -14.07
CA ALA A 44 0.51 -9.61 -15.00
C ALA A 44 1.29 -10.91 -14.70
N LEU A 45 1.45 -11.29 -13.43
CA LEU A 45 2.00 -12.59 -13.06
C LEU A 45 1.07 -13.74 -13.49
N ASP A 46 -0.23 -13.65 -13.17
CA ASP A 46 -1.26 -14.64 -13.53
C ASP A 46 -1.32 -14.91 -15.04
N SER A 47 -1.24 -13.84 -15.84
CA SER A 47 -1.21 -13.94 -17.30
C SER A 47 0.13 -14.41 -17.90
N GLY A 48 1.13 -14.69 -17.06
CA GLY A 48 2.47 -15.14 -17.48
C GLY A 48 3.35 -14.04 -18.08
N SER A 49 3.03 -12.76 -17.86
CA SER A 49 3.85 -11.63 -18.32
C SER A 49 5.13 -11.45 -17.50
N CYS A 50 5.18 -12.01 -16.30
CA CYS A 50 6.30 -11.96 -15.37
C CYS A 50 6.46 -13.29 -14.63
N ASP A 51 7.68 -13.62 -14.23
CA ASP A 51 7.94 -14.84 -13.41
C ASP A 51 7.68 -14.64 -11.91
N ALA A 52 7.61 -13.38 -11.47
CA ALA A 52 7.33 -12.97 -10.10
C ALA A 52 6.75 -11.55 -10.10
N ALA A 53 5.93 -11.24 -9.10
CA ALA A 53 5.31 -9.94 -8.90
C ALA A 53 5.35 -9.52 -7.43
N PHE A 54 5.38 -8.21 -7.20
CA PHE A 54 5.20 -7.60 -5.88
C PHE A 54 3.86 -6.88 -5.79
N ALA A 55 3.21 -7.00 -4.64
CA ALA A 55 2.04 -6.24 -4.23
C ALA A 55 2.00 -6.14 -2.70
N HIS A 56 1.07 -5.37 -2.13
CA HIS A 56 0.75 -5.49 -0.70
C HIS A 56 0.02 -6.81 -0.45
N ASP A 57 0.12 -7.31 0.77
CA ASP A 57 -0.33 -8.64 1.21
C ASP A 57 -1.83 -8.90 0.98
N ALA A 58 -2.69 -7.92 1.28
CA ALA A 58 -4.13 -8.01 1.12
C ALA A 58 -4.60 -8.14 -0.35
N MET A 59 -3.79 -7.73 -1.33
CA MET A 59 -4.21 -7.68 -2.73
C MET A 59 -4.46 -9.08 -3.31
N LEU A 60 -3.66 -10.08 -2.93
CA LEU A 60 -3.86 -11.44 -3.43
C LEU A 60 -5.22 -12.00 -2.97
N ALA A 61 -5.56 -11.81 -1.69
CA ALA A 61 -6.86 -12.20 -1.16
C ALA A 61 -8.01 -11.43 -1.84
N THR A 62 -7.81 -10.14 -2.11
CA THR A 62 -8.78 -9.30 -2.83
C THR A 62 -9.08 -9.84 -4.24
N LEU A 63 -8.04 -10.20 -5.00
CA LEU A 63 -8.21 -10.78 -6.34
C LEU A 63 -8.87 -12.16 -6.30
N ALA A 64 -8.52 -13.00 -5.32
CA ALA A 64 -9.15 -14.30 -5.12
C ALA A 64 -10.64 -14.18 -4.75
N ASN A 65 -10.97 -13.31 -3.79
CA ASN A 65 -12.35 -13.10 -3.34
C ASN A 65 -13.24 -12.49 -4.43
N SER A 66 -12.66 -11.67 -5.32
CA SER A 66 -13.36 -11.11 -6.48
C SER A 66 -13.43 -12.05 -7.68
N GLY A 67 -12.78 -13.22 -7.63
CA GLY A 67 -12.74 -14.20 -8.71
C GLY A 67 -11.92 -13.76 -9.93
N GLN A 68 -11.02 -12.79 -9.75
CA GLN A 68 -10.13 -12.32 -10.81
C GLN A 68 -8.88 -13.20 -10.95
N VAL A 69 -8.49 -13.88 -9.87
CA VAL A 69 -7.40 -14.86 -9.82
C VAL A 69 -7.91 -16.07 -9.04
N GLU A 70 -7.61 -17.28 -9.49
CA GLU A 70 -7.94 -18.49 -8.74
C GLU A 70 -7.01 -18.63 -7.52
N ALA A 71 -7.55 -19.00 -6.35
CA ALA A 71 -6.82 -18.97 -5.08
C ALA A 71 -5.55 -19.83 -5.07
N GLU A 72 -5.50 -20.88 -5.89
CA GLU A 72 -4.35 -21.79 -6.00
C GLU A 72 -3.35 -21.39 -7.10
N GLU A 73 -3.66 -20.43 -7.96
CA GLU A 73 -2.83 -20.06 -9.11
C GLU A 73 -1.60 -19.25 -8.68
N LEU A 74 -1.78 -18.33 -7.74
CA LEU A 74 -0.72 -17.49 -7.19
C LEU A 74 -0.50 -17.80 -5.71
N ARG A 75 0.74 -17.62 -5.25
CA ARG A 75 1.11 -17.75 -3.83
C ARG A 75 2.19 -16.77 -3.45
N ALA A 76 2.15 -16.30 -2.21
CA ALA A 76 3.26 -15.55 -1.63
C ALA A 76 4.50 -16.46 -1.48
N VAL A 77 5.66 -15.96 -1.89
CA VAL A 77 6.97 -16.63 -1.79
C VAL A 77 7.93 -15.89 -0.87
N TRP A 78 7.65 -14.63 -0.59
CA TRP A 78 8.44 -13.72 0.22
C TRP A 78 7.50 -12.64 0.78
N GLU A 79 7.81 -12.17 1.97
CA GLU A 79 7.08 -11.13 2.68
C GLU A 79 8.11 -10.29 3.45
N SER A 80 7.92 -8.98 3.48
CA SER A 80 8.80 -8.08 4.24
C SER A 80 8.44 -8.08 5.72
N ASP A 81 9.29 -7.47 6.54
CA ASP A 81 8.83 -7.00 7.84
C ASP A 81 7.67 -6.00 7.67
N PRO A 82 6.81 -5.83 8.70
CA PRO A 82 5.73 -4.86 8.67
C PRO A 82 6.24 -3.46 8.33
N ILE A 83 5.51 -2.78 7.43
CA ILE A 83 5.79 -1.40 7.03
C ILE A 83 4.73 -0.47 7.61
N THR A 84 5.10 0.80 7.78
CA THR A 84 4.13 1.82 8.18
C THR A 84 3.07 1.99 7.10
N GLU A 85 1.80 1.95 7.51
CA GLU A 85 0.64 2.12 6.64
C GLU A 85 0.55 3.53 6.04
N ASP A 86 -0.17 3.67 4.93
CA ASP A 86 -0.34 4.92 4.22
C ASP A 86 -0.98 6.02 5.10
N PRO A 87 -0.36 7.22 5.20
CA PRO A 87 -0.92 8.32 5.97
C PRO A 87 -1.98 9.09 5.18
N ILE A 88 -2.94 9.66 5.90
CA ILE A 88 -3.72 10.79 5.41
C ILE A 88 -2.97 12.08 5.73
N ALA A 89 -2.51 12.80 4.71
CA ALA A 89 -1.83 14.09 4.84
C ALA A 89 -2.75 15.28 4.50
N ILE A 90 -2.61 16.38 5.25
CA ILE A 90 -3.36 17.63 5.02
C ILE A 90 -2.37 18.75 4.73
N ASN A 91 -2.56 19.44 3.60
CA ASN A 91 -1.75 20.61 3.25
C ASN A 91 -2.17 21.82 4.13
N ARG A 92 -1.27 22.25 5.02
CA ARG A 92 -1.51 23.36 5.96
C ARG A 92 -1.42 24.74 5.34
N ASP A 93 -0.89 24.87 4.12
CA ASP A 93 -0.81 26.16 3.43
C ASP A 93 -2.14 26.55 2.76
N THR A 94 -2.95 25.55 2.39
CA THR A 94 -4.22 25.76 1.66
C THR A 94 -5.45 25.38 2.46
N VAL A 95 -5.31 24.57 3.52
CA VAL A 95 -6.41 24.17 4.41
C VAL A 95 -6.28 24.91 5.74
N SER A 96 -7.35 25.62 6.14
CA SER A 96 -7.37 26.34 7.42
C SER A 96 -7.24 25.38 8.62
N ASP A 97 -6.66 25.85 9.72
CA ASP A 97 -6.51 25.04 10.94
C ASP A 97 -7.84 24.51 11.49
N GLU A 98 -8.91 25.31 11.37
CA GLU A 98 -10.26 24.90 11.76
C GLU A 98 -10.74 23.71 10.92
N LEU A 99 -10.59 23.78 9.59
CA LEU A 99 -10.99 22.71 8.69
C LEU A 99 -10.11 21.46 8.89
N ALA A 100 -8.80 21.64 9.02
CA ALA A 100 -7.86 20.54 9.25
C ALA A 100 -8.19 19.80 10.57
N THR A 101 -8.50 20.55 11.64
CA THR A 101 -8.92 19.96 12.92
C THR A 101 -10.19 19.15 12.75
N LYS A 102 -11.19 19.70 12.07
CA LYS A 102 -12.46 19.00 11.81
C LYS A 102 -12.28 17.74 10.96
N ILE A 103 -11.40 17.76 9.96
CA ILE A 103 -11.08 16.57 9.16
C ILE A 103 -10.48 15.47 10.04
N VAL A 104 -9.50 15.82 10.88
CA VAL A 104 -8.86 14.85 11.79
C VAL A 104 -9.86 14.26 12.79
N GLU A 105 -10.72 15.09 13.39
CA GLU A 105 -11.78 14.64 14.31
C GLU A 105 -12.76 13.69 13.62
N VAL A 106 -13.23 14.01 12.41
CA VAL A 106 -14.15 13.14 11.67
C VAL A 106 -13.49 11.81 11.32
N LEU A 107 -12.24 11.80 10.85
CA LEU A 107 -11.55 10.55 10.53
C LEU A 107 -11.39 9.66 11.77
N ARG A 108 -10.97 10.24 12.90
CA ARG A 108 -10.77 9.46 14.13
C ARG A 108 -12.08 8.96 14.75
N ASP A 109 -13.08 9.83 14.81
CA ASP A 109 -14.24 9.60 15.67
C ASP A 109 -15.48 9.17 14.89
N LYS A 110 -15.45 9.20 13.55
CA LYS A 110 -16.61 8.95 12.69
C LYS A 110 -16.35 8.05 11.50
N ALA A 111 -15.11 7.91 11.03
CA ALA A 111 -14.79 7.02 9.92
C ALA A 111 -14.56 5.58 10.41
N ASN A 112 -15.61 4.99 10.97
CA ASN A 112 -15.66 3.60 11.44
C ASN A 112 -17.06 3.02 11.18
N LYS A 113 -17.19 1.69 11.08
CA LYS A 113 -18.45 1.02 10.73
C LYS A 113 -19.63 1.44 11.62
N LYS A 114 -19.42 1.51 12.93
CA LYS A 114 -20.45 1.89 13.90
C LYS A 114 -21.03 3.28 13.62
N ASP A 115 -20.17 4.29 13.43
CA ASP A 115 -20.61 5.65 13.14
C ASP A 115 -21.19 5.79 11.73
N LEU A 116 -20.70 5.03 10.75
CA LEU A 116 -21.28 4.96 9.40
C LEU A 116 -22.70 4.39 9.41
N VAL A 117 -22.97 3.37 10.24
CA VAL A 117 -24.32 2.84 10.46
C VAL A 117 -25.21 3.86 11.17
N ALA A 118 -24.71 4.50 12.23
CA ALA A 118 -25.46 5.55 12.93
C ALA A 118 -25.81 6.74 12.03
N ALA A 119 -24.97 7.04 11.05
CA ALA A 119 -25.21 8.07 10.04
C ALA A 119 -26.16 7.62 8.90
N GLY A 120 -26.56 6.34 8.87
CA GLY A 120 -27.39 5.77 7.81
C GLY A 120 -26.66 5.56 6.48
N ILE A 121 -25.33 5.60 6.48
CA ILE A 121 -24.49 5.32 5.30
C ILE A 121 -24.43 3.81 5.05
N CYS A 122 -24.28 3.03 6.13
CA CYS A 122 -24.32 1.58 6.10
C CYS A 122 -25.60 1.05 6.77
N ALA A 123 -26.15 -0.07 6.27
CA ALA A 123 -27.35 -0.69 6.84
C ALA A 123 -27.07 -1.41 8.17
N SER A 124 -25.91 -2.06 8.28
CA SER A 124 -25.40 -2.70 9.49
C SER A 124 -23.88 -2.78 9.46
N GLU A 125 -23.22 -3.05 10.59
CA GLU A 125 -21.75 -3.20 10.61
C GLU A 125 -21.28 -4.42 9.81
N ALA A 126 -22.10 -5.47 9.75
CA ALA A 126 -21.79 -6.70 8.99
C ALA A 126 -21.85 -6.50 7.47
N GLU A 127 -22.71 -5.59 7.00
CA GLU A 127 -22.89 -5.27 5.58
C GLU A 127 -22.09 -4.03 5.15
N CYS A 128 -21.38 -3.38 6.08
CA CYS A 128 -20.56 -2.22 5.81
C CYS A 128 -19.19 -2.69 5.32
N GLU A 129 -19.04 -2.86 4.00
CA GLU A 129 -17.76 -3.20 3.39
C GLU A 129 -16.87 -1.94 3.35
N LEU A 130 -15.71 -2.05 4.00
CA LEU A 130 -14.65 -1.05 3.98
C LEU A 130 -13.36 -1.73 3.49
N PRO A 131 -12.43 -1.00 2.86
CA PRO A 131 -11.08 -1.51 2.62
C PRO A 131 -10.45 -2.02 3.92
N GLU A 132 -9.73 -3.13 3.86
CA GLU A 132 -9.14 -3.82 5.01
C GLU A 132 -8.31 -2.86 5.88
N GLU A 133 -7.57 -1.96 5.23
CA GLU A 133 -6.67 -1.00 5.87
C GLU A 133 -7.42 0.04 6.73
N THR A 134 -8.71 0.23 6.46
CA THR A 134 -9.55 1.27 7.09
C THR A 134 -10.70 0.71 7.90
N GLU A 135 -10.93 -0.61 7.85
CA GLU A 135 -12.04 -1.28 8.53
C GLU A 135 -12.06 -0.99 10.04
N TYR A 136 -10.88 -0.90 10.65
CA TYR A 136 -10.69 -0.68 12.08
C TYR A 136 -10.59 0.80 12.49
N GLY A 137 -10.64 1.71 11.52
CA GLY A 137 -10.54 3.15 11.73
C GLY A 137 -9.11 3.70 11.68
N TYR A 138 -8.93 4.92 12.16
CA TYR A 138 -7.71 5.70 11.98
C TYR A 138 -7.04 6.06 13.32
N VAL A 139 -5.72 6.02 13.35
CA VAL A 139 -4.91 6.39 14.52
C VAL A 139 -4.03 7.62 14.25
N PRO A 140 -3.69 8.41 15.29
CA PRO A 140 -2.61 9.40 15.17
C PRO A 140 -1.32 8.77 14.67
N VAL A 141 -0.70 9.41 13.67
CA VAL A 141 0.69 9.18 13.27
C VAL A 141 1.47 10.48 13.32
N THR A 142 2.78 10.35 13.40
CA THR A 142 3.77 11.42 13.38
C THR A 142 4.74 11.19 12.22
N ASP A 143 5.46 12.25 11.86
CA ASP A 143 6.51 12.15 10.83
C ASP A 143 7.57 11.07 11.14
N ALA A 144 7.83 10.82 12.43
CA ALA A 144 8.81 9.85 12.88
C ALA A 144 8.40 8.40 12.57
N ASP A 145 7.11 8.11 12.44
CA ASP A 145 6.61 6.77 12.11
C ASP A 145 7.01 6.34 10.69
N PHE A 146 7.38 7.31 9.83
CA PHE A 146 7.84 7.07 8.47
C PHE A 146 9.38 7.01 8.35
N THR A 147 10.11 7.01 9.47
CA THR A 147 11.57 6.87 9.49
C THR A 147 12.07 5.60 8.79
N PRO A 148 11.47 4.41 8.98
CA PRO A 148 11.92 3.20 8.30
C PRO A 148 11.91 3.33 6.77
N ILE A 149 10.91 4.01 6.20
CA ILE A 149 10.84 4.27 4.76
C ILE A 149 12.03 5.14 4.30
N ARG A 150 12.40 6.16 5.08
CA ARG A 150 13.58 7.00 4.79
C ARG A 150 14.88 6.23 4.88
N GLU A 151 14.99 5.29 5.81
CA GLU A 151 16.16 4.42 5.92
C GLU A 151 16.28 3.50 4.70
N ILE A 152 15.16 2.96 4.21
CA ILE A 152 15.14 2.19 2.96
C ILE A 152 15.56 3.07 1.79
N CYS A 153 15.02 4.28 1.68
CA CYS A 153 15.44 5.25 0.68
C CYS A 153 16.96 5.51 0.70
N ALA A 154 17.54 5.73 1.88
CA ALA A 154 18.97 5.96 2.03
C ALA A 154 19.81 4.70 1.67
N ALA A 155 19.34 3.51 2.01
CA ALA A 155 20.05 2.25 1.73
C ALA A 155 19.97 1.84 0.25
N THR A 156 18.87 2.16 -0.41
CA THR A 156 18.61 1.78 -1.81
C THR A 156 19.11 2.81 -2.81
N ASP A 157 19.16 4.09 -2.43
CA ASP A 157 19.33 5.23 -3.34
C ASP A 157 18.27 5.26 -4.47
N ALA A 158 17.08 4.72 -4.17
CA ALA A 158 16.00 4.54 -5.12
C ALA A 158 15.59 5.87 -5.78
N PRO A 159 15.39 5.91 -7.12
CA PRO A 159 14.99 7.14 -7.82
C PRO A 159 13.73 7.80 -7.25
N ALA A 160 12.77 7.00 -6.77
CA ALA A 160 11.53 7.49 -6.18
C ALA A 160 11.75 8.38 -4.95
N CYS A 161 12.83 8.12 -4.20
CA CYS A 161 13.17 8.89 -3.00
C CYS A 161 13.83 10.24 -3.31
N LYS A 162 14.14 10.52 -4.58
CA LYS A 162 14.80 11.76 -5.02
C LYS A 162 13.81 12.82 -5.53
N ASN A 163 12.55 12.44 -5.73
CA ASN A 163 11.49 13.30 -6.28
C ASN A 163 10.56 13.88 -5.20
N VAL A 164 11.12 14.28 -4.06
CA VAL A 164 10.38 15.07 -3.07
C VAL A 164 10.66 16.54 -3.38
N GLY A 165 9.68 17.19 -4.02
CA GLY A 165 9.72 18.61 -4.40
C GLY A 165 9.74 19.55 -3.19
#